data_AF-A0A933X5L8-F1
#
_entry.id   AF-A0A933X5L8-F1
#
_cell.length_a   1.000
_cell.length_b   1.000
_cell.length_c   1.000
_cell.angle_alpha   90.00
_cell.angle_beta   90.00
_cell.angle_gamma   90.00
#
_symmetry.space_group_name_H-M   'P 1'
#
loop_
_entity.id
_entity.type
_entity.pdbx_description
1 polymer ?
#
loop_
_entity_poly.entity_id
_entity_poly.type
_entity_poly.pdbx_seq_one_letter_code
_entity_poly.pdbx_strand_id
1 'polypeptide(L)' 'MQIRTRALAFVLALAAFAAPSSADVVGKTVPPVALEGFTQTKAHSFDDFLGRAVLVEFFAYW' A
#
# COMPACT_ATOMS: atom_id res chain seq x y z
N MET A 1 17.92 13.96 -33.57
CA MET A 1 17.50 14.63 -32.31
C MET A 1 16.23 14.02 -31.69
N GLN A 2 15.24 13.61 -32.48
CA GLN A 2 13.93 13.07 -32.05
C GLN A 2 13.97 11.78 -31.18
N ILE A 3 14.94 10.89 -31.40
CA ILE A 3 15.03 9.58 -30.71
C ILE A 3 15.40 9.75 -29.23
N ARG A 4 16.27 10.72 -28.90
CA ARG A 4 16.69 11.00 -27.52
C ARG A 4 15.55 11.55 -26.67
N THR A 5 14.70 12.39 -27.26
CA THR A 5 13.54 12.98 -26.60
C THR A 5 12.48 11.93 -26.26
N ARG A 6 12.26 10.95 -27.14
CA ARG A 6 11.31 9.84 -26.90
C ARG A 6 11.81 8.86 -25.84
N ALA A 7 13.10 8.53 -25.87
CA ALA A 7 13.72 7.69 -24.85
C ALA A 7 13.66 8.34 -23.46
N LEU A 8 13.91 9.64 -23.37
CA LEU A 8 13.83 10.38 -22.11
C LEU A 8 12.41 10.42 -21.55
N ALA A 9 11.40 10.66 -22.40
CA ALA A 9 9.99 10.63 -22.01
C ALA A 9 9.55 9.26 -21.49
N PHE A 10 10.04 8.17 -22.10
CA PHE A 10 9.75 6.81 -21.66
C PHE A 10 10.37 6.50 -20.29
N VAL A 11 11.62 6.91 -20.05
CA VAL A 11 12.28 6.73 -18.75
C VAL A 11 11.59 7.55 -17.65
N LEU A 12 11.19 8.79 -17.93
CA LEU A 12 10.41 9.59 -16.98
C LEU A 12 9.04 8.96 -16.66
N ALA A 13 8.37 8.38 -17.66
CA ALA A 13 7.10 7.69 -17.45
C ALA A 13 7.25 6.46 -16.56
N LEU A 14 8.32 5.66 -16.72
CA LEU A 14 8.60 4.53 -15.84
C LEU A 14 8.97 4.97 -14.42
N ALA A 15 9.75 6.04 -14.26
CA ALA A 15 10.12 6.56 -12.96
C ALA A 15 8.91 7.07 -12.15
N ALA A 16 7.86 7.56 -12.82
CA ALA A 16 6.62 7.99 -12.16
C ALA A 16 5.85 6.84 -11.49
N PHE A 17 5.98 5.59 -11.97
CA PHE A 17 5.37 4.41 -11.33
C PHE A 17 6.11 3.92 -10.09
N ALA A 18 7.37 4.32 -9.91
CA ALA A 18 8.17 3.98 -8.74
C ALA A 18 8.13 5.07 -7.65
N ALA A 19 7.35 6.14 -7.86
CA ALA A 19 7.22 7.20 -6.88
C ALA A 19 6.47 6.69 -5.63
N PRO A 20 7.01 6.93 -4.42
CA PRO A 20 6.28 6.61 -3.19
C PRO A 20 4.97 7.40 -3.19
N SER A 21 3.85 6.70 -3.03
CA SER A 21 2.56 7.33 -2.80
C SER A 21 2.56 8.02 -1.44
N SER A 22 1.79 9.10 -1.31
CA SER A 22 1.50 9.69 -0.01
C SER A 22 0.92 8.62 0.93
N ALA A 23 1.43 8.58 2.17
CA ALA A 23 0.81 7.80 3.24
C ALA A 23 -0.65 8.25 3.41
N ASP A 24 -1.54 7.31 3.72
CA ASP A 24 -2.97 7.59 3.79
C ASP A 24 -3.29 8.63 4.89
N VAL A 25 -4.37 9.38 4.71
CA VAL A 25 -4.70 10.54 5.56
C VAL A 25 -5.47 10.06 6.80
N VAL A 26 -5.03 10.49 8.00
CA VAL A 26 -5.77 10.23 9.25
C VAL A 26 -7.22 10.70 9.13
N GLY A 27 -8.16 9.86 9.57
CA GLY A 27 -9.59 10.13 9.51
C GLY A 27 -10.29 9.61 8.25
N LYS A 28 -9.54 9.02 7.31
CA LYS A 28 -10.13 8.23 6.21
C LYS A 28 -10.35 6.78 6.62
N THR A 29 -11.32 6.15 5.96
CA THR A 29 -11.53 4.71 6.06
C THR A 29 -10.30 3.97 5.56
N VAL A 30 -9.89 2.94 6.29
CA VAL A 30 -8.80 2.04 5.86
C VAL A 30 -9.14 1.48 4.47
N PRO A 31 -8.19 1.49 3.51
CA PRO A 31 -8.42 0.91 2.19
C PRO A 31 -8.86 -0.56 2.29
N PRO A 32 -9.64 -1.06 1.32
CA PRO A 32 -9.95 -2.48 1.27
C PRO A 32 -8.66 -3.28 1.03
N VAL A 33 -8.14 -3.88 2.10
CA VAL A 33 -6.95 -4.73 2.07
C VAL A 33 -7.33 -6.15 2.50
N ALA A 34 -6.90 -7.14 1.71
CA ALA A 34 -7.01 -8.54 2.09
C ALA A 34 -5.88 -8.84 3.09
N LEU A 35 -6.19 -8.75 4.38
CA LEU A 35 -5.32 -9.24 5.43
C LEU A 35 -5.51 -10.75 5.55
N GLU A 36 -4.40 -11.48 5.63
CA GLU A 36 -4.38 -12.92 5.80
C GLU A 36 -3.61 -13.28 7.07
N GLY A 37 -3.64 -14.56 7.45
CA GLY A 37 -2.79 -15.04 8.55
C GLY A 37 -3.27 -14.62 9.94
N PHE A 38 -4.58 -14.55 10.19
CA PHE A 38 -5.17 -14.32 11.51
C PHE A 38 -4.93 -15.46 12.53
N THR A 39 -3.98 -16.37 12.28
CA THR A 39 -3.73 -17.61 13.02
C THR A 39 -3.40 -17.43 14.50
N GLN A 40 -2.93 -16.24 14.89
CA GLN A 40 -2.66 -15.89 16.30
C GLN A 40 -3.84 -15.20 16.99
N THR A 41 -4.98 -15.12 16.32
CA THR A 41 -6.20 -14.48 16.81
C THR A 41 -7.39 -15.42 16.66
N LYS A 42 -8.55 -15.04 17.21
CA LYS A 42 -9.82 -15.73 16.97
C LYS A 42 -10.59 -15.17 15.76
N ALA A 43 -10.03 -14.16 15.07
CA ALA A 43 -10.68 -13.53 13.94
C ALA A 43 -10.53 -14.37 12.68
N HIS A 44 -11.56 -14.35 11.85
CA HIS A 44 -11.59 -14.93 10.51
C HIS A 44 -11.38 -13.86 9.43
N SER A 45 -11.69 -12.61 9.75
CA SER A 45 -11.55 -11.46 8.85
C SER A 45 -11.18 -10.19 9.62
N PHE A 46 -10.82 -9.13 8.90
CA PHE A 46 -10.59 -7.82 9.52
C PHE A 46 -11.87 -7.24 10.13
N ASP A 47 -13.04 -7.53 9.55
CA ASP A 47 -14.34 -7.02 10.01
C ASP A 47 -14.72 -7.54 11.40
N ASP A 48 -14.16 -8.66 11.86
CA ASP A 48 -14.37 -9.18 13.21
C ASP A 48 -13.80 -8.24 14.30
N PHE A 49 -12.94 -7.30 13.91
CA PHE A 49 -12.41 -6.25 14.78
C PHE A 49 -13.25 -4.95 14.76
N LEU A 50 -14.37 -4.90 14.05
CA LEU A 50 -15.20 -3.71 13.98
C LEU A 50 -15.62 -3.24 15.39
N GLY A 51 -15.50 -1.93 15.63
CA GLY A 51 -15.72 -1.32 16.95
C GLY A 51 -14.55 -1.42 17.92
N ARG A 52 -13.41 -1.98 17.51
CA ARG A 52 -12.16 -1.99 18.30
C ARG A 52 -11.12 -1.06 17.71
N ALA A 53 -10.22 -0.56 18.55
CA ALA A 53 -8.99 0.04 18.09
C ALA A 53 -7.99 -1.07 17.72
N VAL A 54 -7.47 -1.02 16.50
CA VAL A 54 -6.51 -2.01 15.97
C VAL A 54 -5.23 -1.29 15.57
N LEU A 55 -4.09 -1.77 16.06
CA LEU A 55 -2.77 -1.34 15.60
C LEU A 55 -2.32 -2.27 14.48
N VAL A 56 -1.99 -1.71 13.32
CA VAL A 56 -1.45 -2.44 12.17
C VAL A 56 0.01 -2.04 12.01
N GLU A 57 0.91 -3.02 12.14
CA GLU A 57 2.35 -2.82 12.00
C GLU A 57 2.86 -3.52 10.74
N PHE A 58 3.61 -2.79 9.91
CA PHE A 58 4.28 -3.33 8.74
C PHE A 58 5.73 -3.63 9.09
N PHE A 59 6.13 -4.90 9.04
CA PHE A 59 7.50 -5.31 9.26
C PHE A 59 7.98 -6.23 8.13
N ALA A 60 9.28 -6.25 7.87
CA ALA A 60 9.92 -7.21 6.97
C ALA A 60 11.19 -7.76 7.64
N TYR A 61 11.33 -9.09 7.68
CA TYR A 61 12.60 -9.74 8.03
C TYR A 61 13.44 -9.84 6.75
N TRP A 62 14.19 -8.78 6.47
CA TRP A 62 15.25 -8.74 5.46
C TRP A 62 16.64 -8.65 6.10
#